data_AF-A0AAE0S8Z0-F1
#
_entry.id   AF-A0AAE0S8Z0-F1
#
_cell.length_a   1.000
_cell.length_b   1.000
_cell.length_c   1.000
_cell.angle_alpha   90.00
_cell.angle_beta   90.00
_cell.angle_gamma   90.00
#
_symmetry.space_group_name_H-M   'P 1'
#
loop_
_entity.id
_entity.type
_entity.pdbx_description
1 polymer ?
#
loop_
_entity_poly.entity_id
_entity_poly.type
_entity_poly.pdbx_seq_one_letter_code
_entity_poly.pdbx_strand_id
1 'polypeptide(L)'
;MSATLKPYLNAIRATLQATMCLQNFDSQLVERHNKPEVEVKGSKELLLTPVTISRNEKEKVLIEGSVNSLRISIAVKQADEIEKILCHKFMRFMMMRAENFVVLRRKPVETYDISFLITNFHTEQMYKHKLVDFIIHFMEEIDKEISEMKLAVNSRARLSAEEFLKRF
;
A
#
# COMPACT_ATOMS: atom_id res chain seq x y z
N MET A 1 16.64 -14.22 7.84
CA MET A 1 15.82 -13.21 7.11
C MET A 1 14.93 -12.31 8.00
N SER A 2 14.74 -12.60 9.29
CA SER A 2 13.93 -11.76 10.21
C SER A 2 14.58 -10.42 10.63
N ALA A 3 15.92 -10.36 10.69
CA ALA A 3 16.64 -9.20 11.25
C ALA A 3 16.44 -7.86 10.52
N THR A 4 16.08 -7.87 9.23
CA THR A 4 15.96 -6.64 8.42
C THR A 4 14.54 -6.08 8.31
N LEU A 5 13.50 -6.84 8.68
CA LEU A 5 12.11 -6.39 8.57
C LEU A 5 11.81 -5.26 9.56
N LYS A 6 12.20 -5.43 10.83
CA LYS A 6 11.94 -4.44 11.88
C LYS A 6 12.62 -3.08 11.60
N PRO A 7 13.91 -3.01 11.21
CA PRO A 7 14.52 -1.76 10.79
C PRO A 7 13.81 -1.10 9.59
N TYR A 8 13.40 -1.89 8.61
CA TYR A 8 12.67 -1.40 7.43
C TYR A 8 11.33 -0.76 7.79
N LEU A 9 10.51 -1.45 8.59
CA LEU A 9 9.22 -0.94 9.05
C LEU A 9 9.38 0.29 9.97
N ASN A 10 10.41 0.32 10.81
CA ASN A 10 10.71 1.48 11.64
C ASN A 10 11.09 2.71 10.80
N ALA A 11 11.88 2.53 9.74
CA ALA A 11 12.24 3.62 8.82
C ALA A 11 11.00 4.16 8.09
N ILE A 12 10.12 3.27 7.62
CA ILE A 12 8.84 3.65 7.00
C ILE A 12 7.97 4.40 8.00
N ARG A 13 7.79 3.86 9.22
CA ARG A 13 7.00 4.48 10.28
C ARG A 13 7.46 5.90 10.60
N ALA A 14 8.76 6.09 10.79
CA ALA A 14 9.35 7.41 11.06
C ALA A 14 9.11 8.39 9.90
N THR A 15 9.26 7.90 8.66
CA THR A 15 9.05 8.72 7.45
C THR A 15 7.58 9.09 7.27
N LEU A 16 6.65 8.16 7.51
CA LEU A 16 5.21 8.44 7.48
C LEU A 16 4.82 9.45 8.57
N GLN A 17 5.35 9.31 9.79
CA GLN A 17 5.09 10.26 10.85
C GLN A 17 5.61 11.68 10.53
N ALA A 18 6.74 11.80 9.84
CA ALA A 18 7.30 13.08 9.42
C ALA A 18 6.53 13.71 8.24
N THR A 19 6.03 12.88 7.32
CA THR A 19 5.34 13.33 6.09
C THR A 19 3.85 13.57 6.27
N MET A 20 3.19 12.93 7.25
CA MET A 20 1.76 13.13 7.58
C MET A 20 1.51 14.41 8.41
N CYS A 21 2.06 15.53 7.94
CA CYS A 21 1.81 16.88 8.43
C CYS A 21 0.95 17.64 7.41
N LEU A 22 -0.21 17.07 7.07
CA LEU A 22 -1.10 17.59 6.04
C LEU A 22 -1.93 18.76 6.56
N GLN A 23 -2.20 19.72 5.69
CA GLN A 23 -3.06 20.87 5.97
C GLN A 23 -4.12 21.01 4.88
N ASN A 24 -5.27 21.57 5.25
CA ASN A 24 -6.27 21.91 4.25
C ASN A 24 -5.72 23.03 3.34
N PHE A 25 -5.74 22.82 2.02
CA PHE A 25 -5.15 23.72 1.04
C PHE A 25 -6.01 23.78 -0.22
N ASP A 26 -6.50 24.98 -0.55
CA ASP A 26 -7.32 25.23 -1.73
C ASP A 26 -6.47 25.29 -3.01
N SER A 27 -7.06 24.87 -4.14
CA SER A 27 -6.34 24.83 -5.41
C SER A 27 -6.00 26.24 -5.91
N GLN A 28 -4.73 26.45 -6.27
CA GLN A 28 -4.27 27.69 -6.89
C GLN A 28 -4.64 27.81 -8.37
N LEU A 29 -4.97 26.71 -9.03
CA LEU A 29 -5.22 26.65 -10.48
C LEU A 29 -6.69 26.76 -10.84
N VAL A 30 -7.58 26.24 -9.97
CA VAL A 30 -9.02 26.18 -10.25
C VAL A 30 -9.79 26.71 -9.05
N GLU A 31 -10.58 27.76 -9.29
CA GLU A 31 -11.37 28.42 -8.26
C GLU A 31 -12.33 27.44 -7.56
N ARG A 32 -12.40 27.48 -6.23
CA ARG A 32 -13.31 26.66 -5.39
C ARG A 32 -13.09 25.15 -5.49
N HIS A 33 -11.94 24.70 -6.02
CA HIS A 33 -11.56 23.29 -5.98
C HIS A 33 -10.56 23.04 -4.86
N ASN A 34 -10.68 21.87 -4.25
CA ASN A 34 -9.71 21.32 -3.32
C ASN A 34 -9.37 19.89 -3.79
N LYS A 35 -8.15 19.71 -4.30
CA LYS A 35 -7.70 18.47 -4.92
C LYS A 35 -6.41 18.02 -4.24
N PRO A 36 -6.17 16.69 -4.15
CA PRO A 36 -4.92 16.18 -3.64
C PRO A 36 -3.76 16.60 -4.56
N GLU A 37 -2.90 17.51 -4.08
CA GLU A 37 -1.82 18.09 -4.88
C GLU A 37 -0.82 17.03 -5.37
N VAL A 38 -0.60 15.95 -4.61
CA VAL A 38 0.28 14.83 -5.00
C VAL A 38 -0.22 14.06 -6.24
N GLU A 39 -1.53 14.10 -6.52
CA GLU A 39 -2.14 13.47 -7.70
C GLU A 39 -2.17 14.43 -8.90
N VAL A 40 -2.51 15.70 -8.66
CA VAL A 40 -2.66 16.70 -9.73
C VAL A 40 -1.30 17.18 -10.25
N LYS A 41 -0.33 17.36 -9.35
CA LYS A 41 1.03 17.84 -9.67
C LYS A 41 1.06 19.15 -10.47
N GLY A 42 0.10 20.04 -10.22
CA GLY A 42 -0.03 21.33 -10.92
C GLY A 42 0.99 22.37 -10.45
N SER A 43 1.27 22.39 -9.14
CA SER A 43 2.18 23.33 -8.48
C SER A 43 3.36 22.58 -7.87
N LYS A 44 4.59 22.83 -8.36
CA LYS A 44 5.79 22.10 -7.93
C LYS A 44 6.22 22.46 -6.51
N GLU A 45 5.96 23.68 -6.09
CA GLU A 45 6.23 24.22 -4.75
C GLU A 45 5.42 23.54 -3.65
N LEU A 46 4.29 22.91 -4.01
CA LEU A 46 3.43 22.18 -3.07
C LEU A 46 3.83 20.71 -2.93
N LEU A 47 4.74 20.22 -3.79
CA LEU A 47 5.21 18.84 -3.78
C LEU A 47 6.49 18.71 -2.95
N LEU A 48 6.51 17.70 -2.08
CA LEU A 48 7.72 17.33 -1.35
C LEU A 48 8.59 16.41 -2.20
N THR A 49 9.86 16.29 -1.83
CA THR A 49 10.77 15.36 -2.49
C THR A 49 10.29 13.92 -2.26
N PRO A 50 10.06 13.11 -3.30
CA PRO A 50 9.70 11.71 -3.15
C PRO A 50 10.80 10.93 -2.46
N VAL A 51 10.44 10.08 -1.49
CA VAL A 51 11.37 9.23 -0.75
C VAL A 51 11.06 7.78 -1.04
N THR A 52 12.08 6.99 -1.40
CA THR A 52 11.95 5.54 -1.55
C THR A 52 12.73 4.85 -0.44
N ILE A 53 12.08 3.93 0.25
CA ILE A 53 12.70 3.08 1.28
C ILE A 53 12.63 1.66 0.76
N SER A 54 13.78 1.03 0.56
CA SER A 54 13.89 -0.34 0.06
C SER A 54 14.49 -1.27 1.10
N ARG A 55 13.89 -2.44 1.28
CA ARG A 55 14.47 -3.53 2.07
C ARG A 55 15.42 -4.38 1.22
N ASN A 56 15.04 -4.59 -0.04
CA ASN A 56 15.82 -5.27 -1.08
C ASN A 56 15.35 -4.77 -2.46
N GLU A 57 15.83 -5.38 -3.54
CA GLU A 57 15.47 -4.99 -4.91
C GLU A 57 13.98 -5.11 -5.24
N LYS A 58 13.26 -6.02 -4.57
CA LYS A 58 11.84 -6.32 -4.81
C LYS A 58 10.90 -5.61 -3.83
N GLU A 59 11.29 -5.53 -2.56
CA GLU A 59 10.51 -4.93 -1.48
C GLU A 59 10.91 -3.47 -1.28
N LYS A 60 10.04 -2.55 -1.67
CA LYS A 60 10.24 -1.10 -1.52
C LYS A 60 8.93 -0.35 -1.33
N VAL A 61 8.99 0.77 -0.62
CA VAL A 61 7.90 1.73 -0.47
C VAL A 61 8.33 3.07 -1.04
N LEU A 62 7.49 3.63 -1.90
CA LEU A 62 7.59 5.01 -2.38
C LEU A 62 6.61 5.89 -1.62
N ILE A 63 7.11 6.96 -1.04
CA ILE A 63 6.34 7.96 -0.31
C ILE A 63 6.47 9.28 -1.05
N GLU A 64 5.36 9.78 -1.58
CA GLU A 64 5.25 11.06 -2.26
C GLU A 64 4.35 11.97 -1.42
N GLY A 65 4.91 13.04 -0.86
CA GLY A 65 4.16 13.99 -0.04
C GLY A 65 3.83 15.29 -0.77
N SER A 66 2.81 15.98 -0.30
CA SER A 66 2.46 17.34 -0.67
C SER A 66 1.87 18.06 0.55
N VAL A 67 1.49 19.33 0.40
CA VAL A 67 0.89 20.13 1.48
C VAL A 67 -0.41 19.54 2.05
N ASN A 68 -1.28 18.97 1.20
CA ASN A 68 -2.62 18.50 1.59
C ASN A 68 -2.85 17.01 1.40
N SER A 69 -1.90 16.29 0.82
CA SER A 69 -2.04 14.86 0.54
C SER A 69 -0.72 14.10 0.51
N LEU A 70 -0.78 12.81 0.81
CA LEU A 70 0.32 11.86 0.85
C LEU A 70 -0.07 10.62 0.05
N ARG A 71 0.79 10.21 -0.88
CA ARG A 71 0.68 8.95 -1.60
C ARG A 71 1.75 7.97 -1.14
N ILE A 72 1.32 6.76 -0.79
CA ILE A 72 2.18 5.69 -0.30
C ILE A 72 2.00 4.50 -1.24
N SER A 73 3.05 4.08 -1.94
CA SER A 73 3.00 2.95 -2.88
C SER A 73 3.92 1.84 -2.41
N ILE A 74 3.42 0.62 -2.37
CA ILE A 74 4.09 -0.53 -1.74
C ILE A 74 4.31 -1.60 -2.81
N ALA A 75 5.57 -2.04 -2.92
CA ALA A 75 5.97 -3.21 -3.69
C ALA A 75 6.16 -4.38 -2.71
N VAL A 76 5.39 -5.43 -2.90
CA VAL A 76 5.27 -6.58 -2.02
C VAL A 76 6.21 -7.68 -2.49
N LYS A 77 6.73 -8.47 -1.56
CA LYS A 77 7.58 -9.60 -1.89
C LYS A 77 6.81 -10.65 -2.69
N GLN A 78 7.37 -11.06 -3.82
CA GLN A 78 6.83 -12.12 -4.68
C GLN A 78 7.97 -13.09 -5.02
N ALA A 79 7.96 -14.28 -4.40
CA ALA A 79 9.04 -15.25 -4.55
C ALA A 79 8.89 -16.12 -5.81
N ASP A 80 7.66 -16.42 -6.21
CA ASP A 80 7.34 -17.26 -7.37
C ASP A 80 6.09 -16.78 -8.14
N GLU A 81 5.77 -17.48 -9.23
CA GLU A 81 4.63 -17.14 -10.09
C GLU A 81 3.28 -17.28 -9.39
N ILE A 82 3.16 -18.24 -8.46
CA ILE A 82 1.93 -18.43 -7.68
C ILE A 82 1.70 -17.22 -6.77
N GLU A 83 2.73 -16.80 -6.02
CA GLU A 83 2.67 -15.62 -5.17
C GLU A 83 2.41 -14.35 -5.98
N LYS A 84 2.99 -14.21 -7.17
CA LYS A 84 2.70 -13.09 -8.07
C LYS A 84 1.22 -13.01 -8.44
N ILE A 85 0.60 -14.14 -8.80
CA ILE A 85 -0.83 -14.18 -9.14
C ILE A 85 -1.70 -13.94 -7.91
N LEU A 86 -1.36 -14.53 -6.77
CA LEU A 86 -2.08 -14.36 -5.50
C LEU A 86 -2.03 -12.91 -5.04
N CYS A 87 -0.84 -12.31 -5.01
CA CYS A 87 -0.62 -10.90 -4.67
C CYS A 87 -1.47 -10.01 -5.59
N HIS A 88 -1.35 -10.18 -6.91
CA HIS A 88 -2.11 -9.39 -7.88
C HIS A 88 -3.64 -9.50 -7.67
N LYS A 89 -4.16 -10.72 -7.45
CA LYS A 89 -5.60 -10.92 -7.20
C LYS A 89 -6.04 -10.32 -5.86
N PHE A 90 -5.24 -10.47 -4.81
CA PHE A 90 -5.53 -9.95 -3.48
C PHE A 90 -5.52 -8.42 -3.46
N MET A 91 -4.51 -7.78 -4.06
CA MET A 91 -4.47 -6.32 -4.19
C MET A 91 -5.65 -5.80 -5.00
N ARG A 92 -5.97 -6.45 -6.13
CA ARG A 92 -7.13 -6.09 -6.95
C ARG A 92 -8.44 -6.21 -6.17
N PHE A 93 -8.58 -7.26 -5.35
CA PHE A 93 -9.75 -7.45 -4.50
C PHE A 93 -9.94 -6.30 -3.50
N MET A 94 -8.85 -5.83 -2.89
CA MET A 94 -8.88 -4.69 -1.98
C MET A 94 -9.17 -3.37 -2.71
N MET A 95 -8.57 -3.15 -3.88
CA MET A 95 -8.81 -1.95 -4.70
C MET A 95 -10.26 -1.84 -5.19
N MET A 96 -10.92 -2.96 -5.47
CA MET A 96 -12.35 -2.96 -5.81
C MET A 96 -13.25 -2.50 -4.65
N ARG A 97 -12.73 -2.46 -3.42
CA ARG A 97 -13.43 -2.03 -2.19
C ARG A 97 -12.95 -0.68 -1.67
N ALA A 98 -12.22 0.08 -2.48
CA ALA A 98 -11.69 1.39 -2.10
C ALA A 98 -12.76 2.41 -1.65
N GLU A 99 -14.04 2.20 -2.00
CA GLU A 99 -15.14 3.03 -1.48
C GLU A 99 -15.37 2.83 0.03
N ASN A 100 -15.26 1.59 0.51
CA ASN A 100 -15.31 1.29 1.94
C ASN A 100 -13.95 1.52 2.61
N PHE A 101 -12.87 1.36 1.85
CA PHE A 101 -11.50 1.58 2.30
C PHE A 101 -10.99 2.94 1.81
N VAL A 102 -11.48 4.01 2.43
CA VAL A 102 -11.39 5.40 1.92
C VAL A 102 -9.97 5.91 1.62
N VAL A 103 -8.94 5.31 2.22
CA VAL A 103 -7.53 5.67 1.99
C VAL A 103 -6.86 4.87 0.85
N LEU A 104 -7.55 3.90 0.24
CA LEU A 104 -7.02 3.11 -0.88
C LEU A 104 -7.17 3.84 -2.21
N ARG A 105 -6.13 3.78 -3.07
CA ARG A 105 -6.27 4.18 -4.47
C ARG A 105 -6.91 3.06 -5.28
N ARG A 106 -7.81 3.40 -6.18
CA ARG A 106 -8.47 2.44 -7.10
C ARG A 106 -7.51 1.74 -8.07
N LYS A 107 -6.34 2.35 -8.30
CA LYS A 107 -5.27 1.83 -9.15
C LYS A 107 -3.93 2.11 -8.45
N PRO A 108 -2.97 1.17 -8.46
CA PRO A 108 -1.67 1.43 -7.88
C PRO A 108 -0.85 2.34 -8.80
N VAL A 109 0.24 2.90 -8.26
CA VAL A 109 1.28 3.53 -9.10
C VAL A 109 1.95 2.44 -9.93
N GLU A 110 2.38 2.80 -11.14
CA GLU A 110 3.08 1.87 -12.02
C GLU A 110 4.32 1.29 -11.31
N THR A 111 4.58 0.00 -11.50
CA THR A 111 5.65 -0.77 -10.83
C THR A 111 5.45 -1.07 -9.34
N TYR A 112 4.31 -0.68 -8.75
CA TYR A 112 3.92 -1.02 -7.37
C TYR A 112 2.64 -1.86 -7.36
N ASP A 113 2.43 -2.63 -6.30
CA ASP A 113 1.32 -3.59 -6.21
C ASP A 113 0.05 -2.94 -5.63
N ILE A 114 0.22 -2.01 -4.69
CA ILE A 114 -0.87 -1.26 -4.06
C ILE A 114 -0.43 0.16 -3.72
N SER A 115 -1.38 1.09 -3.74
CA SER A 115 -1.14 2.46 -3.32
C SER A 115 -2.25 2.99 -2.44
N PHE A 116 -1.87 3.77 -1.44
CA PHE A 116 -2.74 4.53 -0.55
C PHE A 116 -2.66 6.02 -0.88
N LEU A 117 -3.77 6.73 -0.72
CA LEU A 117 -3.87 8.18 -0.82
C LEU A 117 -4.51 8.70 0.46
N ILE A 118 -3.72 9.43 1.23
CA ILE A 118 -4.16 10.06 2.47
C ILE A 118 -4.23 11.57 2.23
N THR A 119 -5.33 12.21 2.63
CA THR A 119 -5.58 13.63 2.45
C THR A 119 -5.74 14.30 3.82
N ASN A 120 -5.76 15.62 3.86
CA ASN A 120 -6.05 16.38 5.08
C ASN A 120 -7.40 15.97 5.70
N PHE A 121 -8.43 15.71 4.88
CA PHE A 121 -9.75 15.26 5.37
C PHE A 121 -9.66 13.95 6.16
N HIS A 122 -8.81 13.02 5.73
CA HIS A 122 -8.58 11.77 6.47
C HIS A 122 -7.93 12.04 7.82
N THR A 123 -6.95 12.95 7.89
CA THR A 123 -6.26 13.29 9.14
C THR A 123 -7.08 14.18 10.08
N GLU A 124 -8.09 14.87 9.57
CA GLU A 124 -9.07 15.63 10.36
C GLU A 124 -10.10 14.70 11.03
N GLN A 125 -10.50 13.62 10.35
CA GLN A 125 -11.49 12.67 10.85
C GLN A 125 -10.89 11.50 11.63
N MET A 126 -9.64 11.12 11.33
CA MET A 126 -8.97 9.96 11.91
C MET A 126 -7.64 10.37 12.55
N TYR A 127 -7.28 9.71 13.64
CA TYR A 127 -6.00 9.96 14.28
C TYR A 127 -4.82 9.54 13.38
N LYS A 128 -3.93 10.49 13.08
CA LYS A 128 -2.75 10.25 12.23
C LYS A 128 -1.91 9.04 12.67
N HIS A 129 -1.72 8.85 13.98
CA HIS A 129 -0.92 7.75 14.51
C HIS A 129 -1.59 6.38 14.23
N LYS A 130 -2.93 6.33 14.23
CA LYS A 130 -3.67 5.11 13.86
C LYS A 130 -3.59 4.83 12.36
N LEU A 131 -3.55 5.85 11.52
CA LEU A 131 -3.30 5.65 10.08
C LEU A 131 -1.90 5.10 9.83
N VAL A 132 -0.88 5.62 10.51
CA VAL A 132 0.48 5.08 10.44
C VAL A 132 0.51 3.63 10.93
N ASP A 133 -0.10 3.34 12.09
CA ASP A 133 -0.19 1.97 12.62
C ASP A 133 -0.89 1.04 11.63
N PHE A 134 -1.97 1.49 10.99
CA PHE A 134 -2.68 0.71 9.99
C PHE A 134 -1.78 0.37 8.79
N ILE A 135 -1.04 1.34 8.23
CA ILE A 135 -0.16 1.08 7.08
C ILE A 135 0.96 0.10 7.46
N ILE A 136 1.55 0.24 8.64
CA ILE A 136 2.58 -0.69 9.11
C ILE A 136 1.99 -2.09 9.33
N HIS A 137 0.83 -2.19 9.96
CA HIS A 137 0.15 -3.46 10.17
C HIS A 137 -0.22 -4.13 8.85
N PHE A 138 -0.72 -3.37 7.87
CA PHE A 138 -1.00 -3.86 6.52
C PHE A 138 0.26 -4.48 5.89
N MET A 139 1.41 -3.82 6.01
CA MET A 139 2.69 -4.34 5.50
C MET A 139 3.18 -5.59 6.24
N GLU A 140 2.82 -5.78 7.51
CA GLU A 140 3.18 -6.97 8.29
C GLU A 140 2.31 -8.18 7.95
N GLU A 141 1.01 -7.95 7.72
CA GLU A 141 0.05 -9.03 7.49
C GLU A 141 -0.01 -9.49 6.03
N ILE A 142 0.30 -8.62 5.07
CA ILE A 142 0.22 -8.98 3.64
C ILE A 142 1.09 -10.17 3.25
N ASP A 143 2.31 -10.25 3.79
CA ASP A 143 3.24 -11.36 3.53
C ASP A 143 2.71 -12.68 4.13
N LYS A 144 2.07 -12.61 5.30
CA LYS A 144 1.48 -13.77 5.97
C LYS A 144 0.27 -14.27 5.18
N GLU A 145 -0.63 -13.37 4.81
CA GLU A 145 -1.84 -13.69 4.05
C GLU A 145 -1.51 -14.34 2.70
N ILE A 146 -0.53 -13.80 1.96
CA ILE A 146 -0.07 -14.41 0.69
C ILE A 146 0.50 -15.81 0.92
N SER A 147 1.29 -15.98 1.99
CA SER A 147 1.86 -17.29 2.35
C SER A 147 0.78 -18.30 2.73
N GLU A 148 -0.22 -17.88 3.50
CA GLU A 148 -1.37 -18.71 3.89
C GLU A 148 -2.24 -19.10 2.68
N MET A 149 -2.53 -18.15 1.79
CA MET A 149 -3.24 -18.42 0.54
C MET A 149 -2.51 -19.45 -0.32
N LYS A 150 -1.17 -19.36 -0.42
CA LYS A 150 -0.35 -20.32 -1.17
C LYS A 150 -0.43 -21.72 -0.56
N LEU A 151 -0.31 -21.83 0.77
CA LEU A 151 -0.46 -23.11 1.48
C LEU A 151 -1.85 -23.71 1.26
N ALA A 152 -2.90 -22.88 1.30
CA ALA A 152 -4.28 -23.30 1.07
C ALA A 152 -4.50 -23.84 -0.36
N VAL A 153 -3.93 -23.16 -1.37
CA VAL A 153 -4.00 -23.63 -2.77
C VAL A 153 -3.30 -24.98 -2.93
N ASN A 154 -2.09 -25.14 -2.38
CA ASN A 154 -1.34 -26.39 -2.48
C ASN A 154 -2.02 -27.55 -1.74
N SER A 155 -2.56 -27.29 -0.55
CA SER A 155 -3.32 -28.28 0.23
C SER A 155 -4.55 -28.74 -0.55
N ARG A 156 -5.33 -27.80 -1.10
CA ARG A 156 -6.52 -28.12 -1.88
C ARG A 156 -6.19 -28.89 -3.16
N ALA A 157 -5.11 -28.52 -3.86
CA ALA A 157 -4.66 -29.25 -5.05
C ALA A 157 -4.32 -30.71 -4.73
N ARG A 158 -3.63 -30.96 -3.61
CA ARG A 158 -3.33 -32.32 -3.15
C ARG A 158 -4.60 -33.12 -2.87
N LEU A 159 -5.53 -32.56 -2.10
CA LEU A 159 -6.81 -33.22 -1.80
C LEU A 159 -7.60 -33.54 -3.07
N SER A 160 -7.65 -32.62 -4.03
CA SER A 160 -8.29 -32.86 -5.32
C SER A 160 -7.63 -33.98 -6.12
N ALA A 161 -6.29 -34.06 -6.11
CA ALA A 161 -5.56 -35.13 -6.78
C ALA A 161 -5.79 -36.50 -6.10
N GLU A 162 -5.72 -36.56 -4.77
CA GLU A 162 -5.99 -37.79 -4.01
C GLU A 162 -7.41 -38.30 -4.25
N GLU A 163 -8.41 -37.42 -4.22
CA GLU A 163 -9.80 -37.80 -4.44
C GLU A 163 -10.07 -38.27 -5.87
N PHE A 164 -9.40 -37.68 -6.85
CA PHE A 164 -9.46 -38.13 -8.24
C PHE A 164 -8.85 -39.53 -8.40
N LEU A 165 -7.69 -39.79 -7.78
CA LEU A 165 -6.98 -41.06 -7.88
C LEU A 165 -7.68 -42.22 -7.17
N LYS A 166 -8.46 -41.98 -6.10
CA LYS A 166 -9.27 -43.03 -5.44
C LYS A 166 -10.29 -43.70 -6.37
N ARG A 167 -10.61 -43.08 -7.50
CA ARG A 167 -11.59 -43.59 -8.47
C ARG A 167 -10.98 -44.53 -9.52
N PHE A 168 -9.66 -44.71 -9.50
CA PHE A 168 -8.92 -45.65 -10.34
C PHE A 168 -8.37 -46.78 -9.48
#